data_AF-A0A7D5W0F7-F1
#
_entry.id   AF-A0A7D5W0F7-F1
#
_cell.length_a   1.000
_cell.length_b   1.000
_cell.length_c   1.000
_cell.angle_alpha   90.00
_cell.angle_beta   90.00
_cell.angle_gamma   90.00
#
_symmetry.space_group_name_H-M   'P 1'
#
loop_
_entity.id
_entity.type
_entity.pdbx_description
1 polymer ?
#
loop_
_entity_poly.entity_id
_entity_poly.type
_entity_poly.pdbx_seq_one_letter_code
_entity_poly.pdbx_strand_id
1 'polypeptide(L)'
;MKNIILARVLDAVVISLLLVDHSNANRFAATVAVFQAIVMLIGFFGMNADLANKIKGKTWIRSAFGMAVQAAYVGALIYAGYPSIAAFYALTAILLRACVHHKLKPAGEGV
;
A
#
# COMPACT_ATOMS: atom_id res chain seq x y z
N MET A 1 15.79 10.43 1.50
CA MET A 1 14.55 11.15 1.09
C MET A 1 14.21 10.95 -0.39
N LYS A 2 15.18 10.91 -1.32
CA LYS A 2 14.94 10.69 -2.77
C LYS A 2 14.07 9.47 -3.10
N ASN A 3 14.29 8.32 -2.46
CA ASN A 3 13.52 7.09 -2.77
C ASN A 3 12.03 7.17 -2.37
N ILE A 4 11.68 7.97 -1.36
CA ILE A 4 10.29 8.13 -0.92
C ILE A 4 9.53 8.98 -1.93
N ILE A 5 10.13 10.07 -2.42
CA ILE A 5 9.52 10.95 -3.42
C ILE A 5 9.30 10.16 -4.72
N LEU A 6 10.30 9.38 -5.16
CA LEU A 6 10.18 8.54 -6.34
C LEU A 6 9.04 7.53 -6.23
N ALA A 7 8.91 6.85 -5.07
CA ALA A 7 7.80 5.94 -4.82
C ALA A 7 6.43 6.64 -4.89
N ARG A 8 6.32 7.89 -4.41
CA ARG A 8 5.07 8.66 -4.49
C ARG A 8 4.73 9.16 -5.88
N VAL A 9 5.74 9.53 -6.65
CA VAL A 9 5.55 9.86 -8.08
C VAL A 9 5.06 8.62 -8.82
N LEU A 10 5.64 7.45 -8.54
CA LEU A 10 5.20 6.19 -9.11
C LEU A 10 3.74 5.87 -8.74
N ASP A 11 3.36 6.01 -7.46
CA ASP A 11 1.98 5.83 -7.00
C ASP A 11 1.01 6.73 -7.80
N ALA A 12 1.36 8.01 -7.98
CA ALA A 12 0.55 8.97 -8.73
C ALA A 12 0.43 8.61 -10.23
N VAL A 13 1.52 8.15 -10.84
CA VAL A 13 1.51 7.66 -12.24
C VAL A 13 0.59 6.47 -12.36
N VAL A 14 0.68 5.49 -11.47
CA VAL A 14 -0.15 4.28 -11.55
C VAL A 14 -1.63 4.59 -11.33
N ILE A 15 -1.95 5.47 -10.37
CA ILE A 15 -3.33 5.97 -10.18
C ILE A 15 -3.82 6.67 -11.45
N SER A 16 -3.00 7.53 -12.05
CA SER A 16 -3.37 8.24 -13.29
C SER A 16 -3.64 7.26 -14.43
N LEU A 17 -2.82 6.22 -14.59
CA LEU A 17 -2.99 5.19 -15.61
C LEU A 17 -4.26 4.34 -15.39
N LEU A 18 -4.66 4.07 -14.14
CA LEU A 18 -5.94 3.41 -13.83
C LEU A 18 -7.15 4.25 -14.22
N LEU A 19 -7.03 5.57 -14.22
CA LEU A 19 -8.11 6.48 -14.60
C LEU A 19 -8.21 6.71 -16.11
N VAL A 20 -7.24 6.22 -16.91
CA VAL A 20 -7.32 6.29 -18.37
C VAL A 20 -8.25 5.18 -18.87
N ASP A 21 -9.35 5.59 -19.49
CA ASP A 21 -10.42 4.67 -19.85
C ASP A 21 -10.02 3.69 -20.98
N HIS A 22 -10.37 2.42 -20.80
CA HIS A 22 -10.28 1.34 -21.80
C HIS A 22 -8.95 1.23 -22.59
N SER A 23 -7.81 1.55 -21.93
CA SER A 23 -6.48 1.54 -22.54
C SER A 23 -5.61 0.37 -22.07
N ASN A 24 -4.59 0.02 -22.86
CA ASN A 24 -3.53 -0.91 -22.43
C ASN A 24 -2.81 -0.43 -21.15
N ALA A 25 -2.75 0.89 -20.95
CA ALA A 25 -2.19 1.51 -19.75
C ALA A 25 -2.98 1.14 -18.47
N ASN A 26 -4.31 1.06 -18.57
CA ASN A 26 -5.16 0.67 -17.46
C ASN A 26 -4.89 -0.77 -17.00
N ARG A 27 -4.83 -1.71 -17.96
CA ARG A 27 -4.49 -3.12 -17.71
C ARG A 27 -3.09 -3.29 -17.11
N PHE A 28 -2.13 -2.50 -17.60
CA PHE A 28 -0.78 -2.47 -17.04
C PHE A 28 -0.80 -1.99 -15.59
N ALA A 29 -1.51 -0.90 -15.30
CA ALA A 29 -1.63 -0.35 -13.95
C ALA A 29 -2.33 -1.32 -12.98
N ALA A 30 -3.38 -2.01 -13.43
CA ALA A 30 -4.03 -3.08 -12.67
C ALA A 30 -3.07 -4.26 -12.38
N THR A 31 -2.19 -4.60 -13.32
CA THR A 31 -1.16 -5.63 -13.11
C THR A 31 -0.13 -5.19 -12.08
N VAL A 32 0.32 -3.92 -12.15
CA VAL A 32 1.23 -3.33 -11.15
C VAL A 32 0.59 -3.35 -9.76
N ALA A 33 -0.72 -3.07 -9.65
CA ALA A 33 -1.45 -3.17 -8.38
C ALA A 33 -1.40 -4.57 -7.76
N VAL A 34 -1.55 -5.61 -8.58
CA VAL A 34 -1.43 -7.01 -8.13
C VAL A 34 -0.02 -7.32 -7.65
N PHE A 35 1.01 -6.94 -8.41
CA PHE A 35 2.40 -7.11 -7.97
C PHE A 35 2.68 -6.36 -6.66
N GLN A 36 2.15 -5.16 -6.50
CA GLN A 36 2.32 -4.38 -5.29
C GLN A 36 1.65 -5.06 -4.09
N ALA A 37 0.46 -5.65 -4.26
CA ALA A 37 -0.20 -6.44 -3.22
C ALA A 37 0.61 -7.70 -2.84
N ILE A 38 1.20 -8.39 -3.82
CA ILE A 38 2.10 -9.54 -3.57
C ILE A 38 3.34 -9.10 -2.78
N VAL A 39 3.97 -7.99 -3.15
CA VAL A 39 5.12 -7.44 -2.41
C VAL A 39 4.73 -7.07 -0.98
N MET A 40 3.54 -6.50 -0.77
CA MET A 40 3.02 -6.25 0.58
C MET A 40 2.83 -7.54 1.38
N LEU A 41 2.35 -8.61 0.77
CA LEU A 41 2.23 -9.93 1.41
C LEU A 41 3.59 -10.52 1.77
N ILE A 42 4.57 -10.46 0.86
CA ILE A 42 5.94 -10.90 1.16
C ILE A 42 6.52 -10.09 2.33
N GLY A 43 6.30 -8.77 2.30
CA GLY A 43 6.67 -7.87 3.39
C GLY A 43 6.00 -8.24 4.71
N PHE A 44 4.74 -8.68 4.68
CA PHE A 44 4.00 -9.18 5.85
C PHE A 44 4.62 -10.47 6.41
N PHE A 45 4.90 -11.47 5.57
CA PHE A 45 5.50 -12.74 6.01
C PHE A 45 6.95 -12.59 6.49
N GLY A 46 7.73 -11.72 5.86
CA GLY A 46 9.14 -11.45 6.20
C GLY A 46 9.35 -10.37 7.27
N MET A 47 8.30 -9.94 7.98
CA MET A 47 8.38 -8.73 8.82
C MET A 47 9.12 -8.96 10.14
N ASN A 48 10.30 -8.34 10.25
CA ASN A 48 11.06 -8.18 11.49
C ASN A 48 10.77 -6.82 12.17
N ALA A 49 11.14 -6.68 13.46
CA ALA A 49 10.88 -5.47 14.24
C ALA A 49 11.51 -4.19 13.64
N ASP A 50 12.71 -4.29 13.05
CA ASP A 50 13.35 -3.17 12.33
C ASP A 50 12.58 -2.77 11.06
N LEU A 51 12.06 -3.76 10.33
CA LEU A 51 11.23 -3.53 9.14
C LEU A 51 9.90 -2.86 9.52
N ALA A 52 9.26 -3.34 10.59
CA ALA A 52 8.04 -2.75 11.11
C ALA A 52 8.28 -1.27 11.50
N ASN A 53 9.37 -0.96 12.18
CA ASN A 53 9.73 0.42 12.56
C ASN A 53 9.96 1.32 11.34
N LYS A 54 10.50 0.79 10.25
CA LYS A 54 10.63 1.52 8.98
C LYS A 54 9.27 1.78 8.33
N ILE A 55 8.33 0.84 8.42
CA ILE A 55 6.99 0.94 7.79
C ILE A 55 6.05 1.85 8.58
N LYS A 56 6.06 1.84 9.93
CA LYS A 56 5.18 2.66 10.78
C LYS A 56 5.30 4.17 10.48
N GLY A 57 6.42 4.58 9.89
CA GLY A 57 6.69 5.96 9.55
C GLY A 57 7.02 6.77 10.82
N LYS A 58 8.16 7.47 10.80
CA LYS A 58 8.60 8.27 11.97
C LYS A 58 7.65 9.43 12.32
N THR A 59 6.66 9.76 11.48
CA THR A 59 5.75 10.89 11.67
C THR A 59 4.31 10.59 11.23
N TRP A 60 3.36 11.10 12.01
CA TRP A 60 1.91 10.95 11.78
C TRP A 60 1.46 11.42 10.38
N ILE A 61 2.04 12.52 9.88
CA ILE A 61 1.78 13.07 8.54
C ILE A 61 2.12 12.06 7.44
N ARG A 62 3.23 11.34 7.56
CA ARG A 62 3.61 10.31 6.56
C ARG A 62 2.67 9.11 6.60
N SER A 63 2.17 8.76 7.78
CA SER A 63 1.19 7.69 7.94
C SER A 63 -0.15 8.07 7.29
N ALA A 64 -0.68 9.26 7.60
CA ALA A 64 -1.92 9.77 7.05
C ALA A 64 -1.87 9.87 5.51
N PHE A 65 -0.78 10.42 4.97
CA PHE A 65 -0.58 10.50 3.51
C PHE A 65 -0.52 9.11 2.86
N GLY A 66 0.13 8.13 3.51
CA GLY A 66 0.13 6.75 3.04
C GLY A 66 -1.26 6.10 3.03
N MET A 67 -2.15 6.48 3.95
CA MET A 67 -3.56 6.05 3.92
C MET A 67 -4.33 6.69 2.78
N ALA A 68 -4.16 7.99 2.55
CA ALA A 68 -4.82 8.70 1.47
C ALA A 68 -4.47 8.11 0.10
N VAL A 69 -3.18 7.82 -0.14
CA VAL A 69 -2.74 7.17 -1.38
C VAL A 69 -3.34 5.78 -1.54
N GLN A 70 -3.40 4.97 -0.49
CA GLN A 70 -4.03 3.64 -0.56
C GLN A 70 -5.53 3.73 -0.87
N ALA A 71 -6.25 4.66 -0.22
CA ALA A 71 -7.67 4.87 -0.49
C ALA A 71 -7.90 5.32 -1.94
N ALA A 72 -7.06 6.23 -2.46
CA ALA A 72 -7.09 6.65 -3.85
C ALA A 72 -6.83 5.48 -4.81
N TYR A 73 -5.88 4.60 -4.47
CA TYR A 73 -5.54 3.42 -5.25
C TYR A 73 -6.71 2.42 -5.34
N VAL A 74 -7.37 2.16 -4.20
CA VAL A 74 -8.56 1.30 -4.13
C VAL A 74 -9.72 1.92 -4.92
N GLY A 75 -9.97 3.22 -4.76
CA GLY A 75 -10.99 3.94 -5.51
C GLY A 75 -10.75 3.91 -7.03
N ALA A 76 -9.51 4.13 -7.45
CA ALA A 76 -9.12 4.08 -8.86
C ALA A 76 -9.30 2.68 -9.46
N LEU A 77 -8.95 1.61 -8.72
CA LEU A 77 -9.16 0.23 -9.17
C LEU A 77 -10.65 -0.12 -9.32
N ILE A 78 -11.50 0.34 -8.40
CA ILE A 78 -12.95 0.13 -8.50
C ILE A 78 -13.50 0.88 -9.72
N TYR A 79 -13.12 2.15 -9.89
CA TYR A 79 -13.54 2.97 -11.02
C TYR A 79 -13.10 2.38 -12.37
N ALA A 80 -11.90 1.82 -12.43
CA ALA A 80 -11.33 1.15 -13.60
C ALA A 80 -11.97 -0.22 -13.92
N GLY A 81 -12.92 -0.70 -13.10
CA GLY A 81 -13.59 -1.98 -13.32
C GLY A 81 -12.84 -3.20 -12.76
N TYR A 82 -11.92 -3.01 -11.81
CA TYR A 82 -11.15 -4.08 -11.15
C TYR A 82 -11.48 -4.23 -9.64
N PRO A 83 -12.75 -4.48 -9.26
CA PRO A 83 -13.15 -4.53 -7.85
C PRO A 83 -12.46 -5.66 -7.07
N SER A 84 -12.21 -6.82 -7.69
CA SER A 84 -11.52 -7.94 -7.05
C SER A 84 -10.05 -7.61 -6.73
N ILE A 85 -9.36 -6.90 -7.61
CA ILE A 85 -7.97 -6.44 -7.38
C ILE A 85 -7.96 -5.38 -6.28
N ALA A 86 -8.93 -4.47 -6.29
CA ALA A 86 -9.10 -3.46 -5.25
C ALA A 86 -9.27 -4.10 -3.86
N ALA A 87 -10.14 -5.10 -3.74
CA ALA A 87 -10.37 -5.82 -2.49
C ALA A 87 -9.12 -6.56 -2.01
N PHE A 88 -8.40 -7.23 -2.92
CA PHE A 88 -7.15 -7.92 -2.60
C PHE A 88 -6.07 -6.93 -2.11
N TYR A 89 -5.87 -5.83 -2.84
CA TYR A 89 -4.93 -4.78 -2.45
C TYR A 89 -5.28 -4.18 -1.09
N ALA A 90 -6.56 -3.85 -0.85
CA ALA A 90 -7.01 -3.32 0.43
C ALA A 90 -6.76 -4.28 1.59
N LEU A 91 -7.08 -5.56 1.42
CA LEU A 91 -6.92 -6.58 2.44
C LEU A 91 -5.44 -6.79 2.79
N THR A 92 -4.57 -6.90 1.79
CA THR A 92 -3.12 -7.01 2.01
C THR A 92 -2.53 -5.80 2.72
N ALA A 93 -2.98 -4.59 2.36
CA ALA A 93 -2.55 -3.36 3.01
C ALA A 93 -2.99 -3.28 4.48
N ILE A 94 -4.22 -3.69 4.78
CA ILE A 94 -4.74 -3.76 6.15
C ILE A 94 -3.95 -4.78 6.98
N LEU A 95 -3.73 -5.99 6.44
CA LEU A 95 -2.95 -7.03 7.10
C LEU A 95 -1.52 -6.56 7.42
N LEU A 96 -0.86 -5.91 6.46
CA LEU A 96 0.48 -5.37 6.67
C LEU A 96 0.49 -4.35 7.82
N ARG A 97 -0.48 -3.43 7.86
CA ARG A 97 -0.58 -2.41 8.93
C ARG A 97 -0.91 -3.02 10.29
N ALA A 98 -1.84 -3.96 10.34
CA ALA A 98 -2.19 -4.67 11.57
C ALA A 98 -0.98 -5.41 12.13
N CYS A 99 -0.18 -6.05 11.27
CA CYS A 99 1.04 -6.74 11.67
C CYS A 99 2.12 -5.76 12.13
N VAL A 100 2.28 -4.61 11.48
CA VAL A 100 3.20 -3.55 11.94
C VAL A 100 2.79 -3.07 13.32
N HIS A 101 1.49 -2.88 13.55
CA HIS A 101 0.98 -2.47 14.85
C HIS A 101 1.22 -3.53 15.93
N HIS A 102 0.97 -4.81 15.61
CA HIS A 102 1.19 -5.92 16.54
C HIS A 102 2.67 -6.14 16.86
N LYS A 103 3.57 -6.05 15.87
CA LYS A 103 5.02 -6.20 16.06
C LYS A 103 5.66 -5.02 16.79
N LEU A 104 5.05 -3.84 16.74
CA LEU A 104 5.52 -2.63 17.41
C LEU A 104 4.70 -2.26 18.64
N LYS A 105 3.82 -3.15 19.10
CA LYS A 105 3.17 -3.00 20.41
C LYS A 105 4.32 -2.95 21.43
N PRO A 106 4.38 -1.94 22.32
CA PRO A 106 5.41 -1.89 23.34
C PRO A 106 5.36 -3.21 24.12
N ALA A 107 6.52 -3.81 24.36
CA ALA A 107 6.66 -4.96 25.25
C ALA A 107 6.40 -4.52 26.71
N GLY A 108 5.16 -4.11 27.00
CA GLY A 108 4.82 -3.40 28.22
C GLY A 108 3.31 -3.18 28.36
N GLU A 109 2.53 -4.24 28.22
CA GLU A 109 1.22 -4.40 28.89
C GLU A 109 1.16 -5.86 29.37
N GLY A 110 2.11 -6.17 30.25
CA GLY A 110 2.07 -7.32 31.13
C GLY A 110 2.21 -6.80 32.55
N VAL A 111 1.14 -6.21 33.07
CA VAL A 111 0.80 -6.14 34.50
C VAL A 111 -0.71 -6.23 34.59
#